data_AF-A0A7I8MWQ5-F1
#
_entry.id   AF-A0A7I8MWQ5-F1
#
_cell.length_a   1.000
_cell.length_b   1.000
_cell.length_c   1.000
_cell.angle_alpha   90.00
_cell.angle_beta   90.00
_cell.angle_gamma   90.00
#
_symmetry.space_group_name_H-M   'P 1'
#
loop_
_entity.id
_entity.type
_entity.pdbx_description
1 polymer ?
#
loop_
_entity_poly.entity_id
_entity_poly.type
_entity_poly.pdbx_seq_one_letter_code
_entity_poly.pdbx_strand_id
1 'polypeptide(L)'
;MAIHVNKHLLRVLTILFFLSISVGCQLSKDESVPPDFVGHWVTDVPRYENCYLDITETTISFLTATGELNTFFINRVERTVIEKQNVLVFHYENRDGVEFLKPMVQIGTGDDAQIQFLNQKYLKWRKVNQEA
;
A
#
# COMPACT_ATOMS: atom_id res chain seq x y z
N MET A 1 25.92 38.42 -35.78
CA MET A 1 26.88 37.32 -35.59
C MET A 1 26.09 36.02 -35.68
N ALA A 2 26.13 35.32 -36.81
CA ALA A 2 25.28 34.15 -37.06
C ALA A 2 25.94 32.88 -36.48
N ILE A 3 25.27 32.21 -35.55
CA ILE A 3 25.75 30.96 -34.94
C ILE A 3 25.55 29.84 -35.96
N HIS A 4 26.63 29.31 -36.51
CA HIS A 4 26.57 28.16 -37.42
C HIS A 4 26.36 26.88 -36.62
N VAL A 5 25.09 26.51 -36.42
CA VAL A 5 24.74 25.27 -35.71
C VAL A 5 25.02 24.08 -36.62
N ASN A 6 25.96 23.23 -36.20
CA ASN A 6 26.31 22.00 -36.90
C ASN A 6 25.11 21.04 -36.89
N LYS A 7 24.55 20.75 -38.06
CA LYS A 7 23.38 19.88 -38.23
C LYS A 7 23.59 18.48 -37.65
N HIS A 8 24.83 18.00 -37.59
CA HIS A 8 25.17 16.72 -36.97
C HIS A 8 25.09 16.78 -35.44
N LEU A 9 25.54 17.89 -34.83
CA LEU A 9 25.44 18.12 -33.39
C LEU A 9 23.97 18.23 -32.95
N LEU A 10 23.14 18.91 -33.75
CA LEU A 10 21.70 19.01 -33.49
C LEU A 10 21.02 17.64 -33.53
N ARG A 11 21.35 16.78 -34.51
CA ARG A 11 20.81 15.41 -34.60
C ARG A 11 21.21 14.54 -33.42
N VAL A 12 22.46 14.63 -32.96
CA VAL A 12 22.95 13.87 -31.80
C VAL A 12 22.24 14.31 -30.52
N LEU A 13 22.06 15.62 -30.32
CA LEU A 13 21.32 16.16 -29.17
C LEU A 13 19.85 15.74 -29.17
N THR A 14 19.21 15.68 -30.35
CA THR A 14 17.83 15.19 -30.47
C THR A 14 17.73 13.71 -30.07
N ILE A 15 18.65 12.85 -30.54
CA ILE A 15 18.65 11.42 -30.20
C ILE A 15 18.86 11.22 -28.70
N LEU A 16 19.81 11.96 -28.08
CA LEU A 16 20.05 11.91 -26.63
C LEU A 16 18.84 12.37 -25.81
N PHE A 17 18.13 13.40 -26.27
CA PHE A 17 16.91 13.89 -25.64
C PHE A 17 15.75 12.89 -25.74
N PHE A 18 15.62 12.15 -26.85
CA PHE A 18 14.62 11.09 -26.95
C PHE A 18 14.99 9.83 -26.13
N LEU A 19 16.30 9.53 -26.00
CA LEU A 19 16.77 8.38 -25.22
C LEU A 19 16.60 8.57 -23.70
N SER A 20 16.61 9.81 -23.22
CA SER A 20 16.42 10.11 -21.79
C SER A 20 14.96 9.98 -21.33
N ILE A 21 13.99 10.03 -22.24
CA ILE A 21 12.56 9.92 -21.92
C ILE A 21 12.17 8.45 -21.61
N SER A 22 12.94 7.46 -22.04
CA SER A 22 12.61 6.04 -21.90
C SER A 22 13.02 5.38 -20.57
N VAL A 23 13.69 6.07 -19.64
CA VAL A 23 14.23 5.45 -18.40
C VAL A 23 13.29 5.57 -17.19
N GLY A 24 12.14 6.25 -17.31
CA GLY A 24 11.35 6.70 -16.15
C GLY A 24 10.04 5.98 -15.82
N CYS A 25 9.66 4.89 -16.50
CA CYS A 25 8.41 4.17 -16.19
C CYS A 25 8.71 2.74 -15.74
N GLN A 26 9.21 2.58 -14.51
CA GLN A 26 8.93 1.35 -13.77
C GLN A 26 7.47 1.44 -13.35
N LEU A 27 6.59 0.97 -14.23
CA LEU A 27 5.21 0.66 -13.90
C LEU A 27 5.30 -0.43 -12.82
N SER A 28 5.15 -0.03 -11.56
CA SER A 28 5.03 -0.96 -10.44
C SER A 28 3.89 -1.91 -10.80
N LYS A 29 4.24 -3.19 -10.92
CA LYS A 29 3.25 -4.25 -11.13
C LYS A 29 2.27 -4.16 -9.97
N ASP A 30 0.98 -4.01 -10.25
CA ASP A 30 -0.05 -4.12 -9.21
C ASP A 30 0.15 -5.47 -8.51
N GLU A 31 0.63 -5.44 -7.27
CA GLU A 31 0.75 -6.63 -6.46
C GLU A 31 -0.63 -6.88 -5.86
N SER A 32 -1.15 -8.09 -6.06
CA SER A 32 -2.34 -8.56 -5.34
C SER A 32 -2.08 -8.50 -3.83
N VAL A 33 -3.14 -8.32 -3.04
CA VAL A 33 -3.04 -8.40 -1.58
C VAL A 33 -2.41 -9.74 -1.18
N PRO A 34 -1.30 -9.74 -0.41
CA PRO A 34 -0.67 -10.98 0.03
C PRO A 34 -1.65 -11.83 0.85
N PRO A 35 -1.74 -13.16 0.62
CA PRO A 35 -2.69 -14.03 1.33
C PRO A 35 -2.60 -13.95 2.86
N ASP A 36 -1.39 -13.72 3.38
CA ASP A 36 -1.16 -13.62 4.82
C ASP A 36 -1.90 -12.43 5.46
N PHE A 37 -2.17 -11.36 4.68
CA PHE A 37 -2.91 -10.18 5.13
C PHE A 37 -4.43 -10.36 5.01
N VAL A 38 -4.91 -11.28 4.17
CA VAL A 38 -6.35 -11.53 3.96
C VAL A 38 -6.95 -12.20 5.18
N GLY A 39 -7.99 -11.61 5.77
CA GLY A 39 -8.74 -12.19 6.88
C GLY A 39 -9.43 -11.18 7.78
N HIS A 40 -10.01 -11.69 8.87
CA HIS A 40 -10.60 -10.91 9.96
C HIS A 40 -9.58 -10.70 11.07
N TRP A 41 -9.39 -9.44 11.47
CA TRP A 41 -8.38 -9.05 12.42
C TRP A 41 -8.99 -8.24 13.56
N VAL A 42 -8.69 -8.64 14.79
CA VAL A 42 -9.17 -7.98 16.01
C VAL A 42 -8.01 -7.50 16.86
N THR A 43 -8.26 -6.72 17.91
CA THR A 43 -7.20 -6.21 18.78
C THR A 43 -7.61 -6.33 20.25
N ASP A 44 -6.64 -6.60 21.12
CA ASP A 44 -6.87 -6.74 22.57
C ASP A 44 -6.86 -5.39 23.30
N VAL A 45 -6.72 -4.27 22.57
CA VAL A 45 -6.71 -2.93 23.17
C VAL A 45 -8.13 -2.56 23.60
N PRO A 46 -8.42 -2.28 24.90
CA PRO A 46 -9.78 -2.13 25.41
C PRO A 46 -10.63 -1.06 24.72
N ARG A 47 -10.00 0.02 24.24
CA ARG A 47 -10.68 1.08 23.49
C ARG A 47 -11.32 0.57 22.17
N TYR A 48 -10.89 -0.59 21.69
CA TYR A 48 -11.25 -1.19 20.41
C TYR A 48 -11.85 -2.60 20.57
N GLU A 49 -12.38 -2.95 21.76
CA GLU A 49 -12.89 -4.28 22.10
C GLU A 49 -13.96 -4.84 21.14
N ASN A 50 -14.66 -3.95 20.40
CA ASN A 50 -15.65 -4.32 19.38
C ASN A 50 -15.27 -3.85 17.97
N CYS A 51 -14.03 -3.42 17.76
CA CYS A 51 -13.54 -2.97 16.47
C CYS A 51 -12.82 -4.12 15.77
N TYR A 52 -12.94 -4.17 14.45
CA TYR A 52 -12.21 -5.12 13.62
C TYR A 52 -11.67 -4.44 12.37
N LEU A 53 -10.67 -5.10 11.80
CA LEU A 53 -10.10 -4.84 10.50
C LEU A 53 -10.36 -6.08 9.64
N ASP A 54 -11.09 -5.91 8.54
CA ASP A 54 -11.26 -6.94 7.52
C ASP A 54 -10.44 -6.57 6.30
N ILE A 55 -9.64 -7.51 5.81
CA ILE A 55 -8.88 -7.37 4.57
C ILE A 55 -9.28 -8.53 3.66
N THR A 56 -9.80 -8.22 2.49
CA THR A 56 -10.01 -9.19 1.41
C THR A 56 -8.99 -8.97 0.30
N GLU A 57 -9.08 -9.74 -0.78
CA GLU A 57 -8.25 -9.52 -1.96
C GLU A 57 -8.49 -8.15 -2.62
N THR A 58 -9.66 -7.55 -2.41
CA THR A 58 -10.10 -6.34 -3.13
C THR A 58 -10.57 -5.21 -2.23
N THR A 59 -10.75 -5.45 -0.93
CA THR A 59 -11.30 -4.45 0.00
C THR A 59 -10.59 -4.45 1.34
N ILE A 60 -10.58 -3.28 1.97
CA ILE A 60 -10.21 -3.10 3.36
C ILE A 60 -11.39 -2.46 4.09
N SER A 61 -11.81 -3.06 5.20
CA SER A 61 -12.93 -2.57 6.01
C SER A 61 -12.52 -2.38 7.46
N PHE A 62 -13.04 -1.33 8.08
CA PHE A 62 -12.81 -1.00 9.48
C PHE A 62 -14.14 -0.79 10.18
N LEU A 63 -14.41 -1.57 11.23
CA LEU A 63 -15.46 -1.22 12.18
C LEU A 63 -14.87 -0.28 13.23
N THR A 64 -15.42 0.93 13.32
CA THR A 64 -14.96 1.94 14.27
C THR A 64 -15.59 1.74 15.65
N ALA A 65 -15.03 2.42 16.67
CA ALA A 65 -15.60 2.41 18.02
C ALA A 65 -16.99 3.06 18.11
N THR A 66 -17.40 3.81 17.09
CA THR A 66 -18.78 4.36 16.97
C THR A 66 -19.76 3.36 16.35
N GLY A 67 -19.30 2.17 15.94
CA GLY A 67 -20.10 1.16 15.28
C GLY A 67 -20.26 1.38 13.77
N GLU A 68 -19.51 2.30 13.17
CA GLU A 68 -19.56 2.56 11.73
C GLU A 68 -18.63 1.63 10.98
N LEU A 69 -19.16 0.90 10.01
CA LEU A 69 -18.39 0.08 9.09
C LEU A 69 -17.97 0.90 7.88
N ASN A 70 -16.66 1.12 7.74
CA ASN A 70 -16.07 1.84 6.62
C ASN A 70 -15.33 0.86 5.72
N THR A 71 -15.85 0.63 4.52
CA THR A 71 -15.27 -0.26 3.51
C THR A 71 -14.72 0.54 2.34
N PHE A 72 -13.50 0.21 1.93
CA PHE A 72 -12.77 0.83 0.82
C PHE A 72 -12.27 -0.22 -0.16
N PHE A 73 -12.23 0.11 -1.44
CA PHE A 73 -11.62 -0.74 -2.46
C PHE A 73 -10.11 -0.56 -2.47
N ILE A 74 -9.38 -1.67 -2.46
CA ILE A 74 -7.94 -1.71 -2.59
C ILE A 74 -7.62 -1.59 -4.08
N ASN A 75 -6.90 -0.53 -4.44
CA ASN A 75 -6.50 -0.28 -5.81
C ASN A 75 -5.21 -1.01 -6.13
N ARG A 76 -4.23 -0.92 -5.21
CA ARG A 76 -2.95 -1.60 -5.33
C ARG A 76 -2.31 -1.81 -3.98
N VAL A 77 -1.35 -2.72 -3.95
CA VAL A 77 -0.46 -2.93 -2.83
C VAL A 77 0.98 -2.81 -3.31
N GLU A 78 1.82 -2.12 -2.55
CA GLU A 78 3.25 -2.01 -2.83
C GLU A 78 4.09 -2.46 -1.64
N ARG A 79 5.21 -3.11 -1.91
CA ARG A 79 6.24 -3.39 -0.92
C ARG A 79 7.31 -2.33 -0.97
N THR A 80 7.64 -1.77 0.18
CA THR A 80 8.76 -0.84 0.35
C THR A 80 9.53 -1.15 1.62
N VAL A 81 10.68 -0.51 1.78
CA VAL A 81 11.49 -0.60 2.99
C VAL A 81 11.49 0.75 3.69
N ILE A 82 10.93 0.82 4.90
CA ILE A 82 10.92 2.02 5.74
C ILE A 82 11.67 1.68 7.03
N GLU A 83 12.65 2.49 7.43
CA GLU A 83 13.44 2.27 8.66
C GLU A 83 14.05 0.86 8.77
N LYS A 84 14.48 0.26 7.64
CA LYS A 84 15.01 -1.12 7.53
C LYS A 84 13.97 -2.23 7.79
N GLN A 85 12.69 -1.90 7.80
CA GLN A 85 11.59 -2.86 7.90
C GLN A 85 10.88 -2.99 6.56
N ASN A 86 10.53 -4.23 6.17
CA ASN A 86 9.65 -4.46 5.03
C ASN A 86 8.23 -3.99 5.40
N VAL A 87 7.72 -3.03 4.64
CA VAL A 87 6.40 -2.43 4.82
C VAL A 87 5.55 -2.71 3.59
N LEU A 88 4.31 -3.11 3.83
CA LEU A 88 3.30 -3.25 2.81
C LEU A 88 2.40 -2.02 2.85
N VAL A 89 2.33 -1.25 1.77
CA VAL A 89 1.50 -0.05 1.69
C VAL A 89 0.25 -0.39 0.88
N PHE A 90 -0.90 -0.32 1.54
CA PHE A 90 -2.21 -0.45 0.89
C PHE A 90 -2.64 0.90 0.35
N HIS A 91 -2.96 0.93 -0.94
CA HIS A 91 -3.59 2.06 -1.60
C HIS A 91 -5.07 1.75 -1.77
N TYR A 92 -5.93 2.60 -1.22
CA TYR A 92 -7.38 2.42 -1.31
C TYR A 92 -8.08 3.76 -1.43
N GLU A 93 -9.24 3.77 -2.07
CA GLU A 93 -9.99 5.00 -2.32
C GLU A 93 -11.35 4.98 -1.61
N ASN A 94 -11.80 6.18 -1.22
CA ASN A 94 -13.19 6.38 -0.81
C ASN A 94 -14.11 6.57 -2.03
N ARG A 95 -15.41 6.76 -1.77
CA ARG A 95 -16.42 6.97 -2.83
C ARG A 95 -16.19 8.22 -3.68
N ASP A 96 -15.43 9.18 -3.17
CA ASP A 96 -15.09 10.42 -3.87
C ASP A 96 -13.80 10.28 -4.71
N GLY A 97 -13.19 9.09 -4.75
CA GLY A 97 -11.94 8.83 -5.46
C GLY A 97 -10.70 9.40 -4.76
N VAL A 98 -10.81 9.77 -3.48
CA VAL A 98 -9.66 10.23 -2.70
C VAL A 98 -8.83 9.03 -2.28
N GLU A 99 -7.57 8.97 -2.73
CA GLU A 99 -6.62 7.92 -2.38
C GLU A 99 -6.10 8.09 -0.95
N PHE A 100 -6.08 6.97 -0.23
CA PHE A 100 -5.53 6.84 1.11
C PHE A 100 -4.43 5.78 1.12
N LEU A 101 -3.42 6.02 1.95
CA LEU A 101 -2.31 5.11 2.15
C LEU A 101 -2.38 4.48 3.55
N LYS A 102 -2.25 3.16 3.63
CA LYS A 102 -2.04 2.45 4.90
C LYS A 102 -0.75 1.63 4.88
N PRO A 103 0.35 2.18 5.42
CA PRO A 103 1.55 1.38 5.65
C PRO A 103 1.33 0.42 6.81
N MET A 104 1.50 -0.87 6.53
CA MET A 104 1.33 -1.97 7.46
C MET A 104 2.57 -2.87 7.49
N VAL A 105 2.82 -3.46 8.66
CA VAL A 105 3.87 -4.46 8.85
C VAL A 105 3.27 -5.71 9.44
N GLN A 106 3.74 -6.86 8.98
CA GLN A 106 3.46 -8.14 9.60
C GLN A 106 4.51 -8.42 10.69
N ILE A 107 4.04 -8.88 11.84
CA ILE A 107 4.86 -9.30 12.99
C ILE A 107 4.53 -10.77 13.23
N GLY A 108 5.54 -11.65 13.29
CA GLY A 108 5.31 -13.09 13.42
C GLY A 108 4.91 -13.77 12.10
N THR A 109 4.62 -15.07 12.15
CA THR A 109 4.38 -15.90 10.96
C THR A 109 3.44 -17.06 11.29
N GLY A 110 2.50 -17.37 10.40
CA GLY A 110 1.51 -18.43 10.64
C GLY A 110 0.43 -17.96 11.61
N ASP A 111 0.01 -18.82 12.53
CA ASP A 111 -1.15 -18.58 13.40
C ASP A 111 -0.94 -17.46 14.44
N ASP A 112 0.32 -17.09 14.71
CA ASP A 112 0.67 -16.00 15.62
C ASP A 112 0.87 -14.65 14.90
N ALA A 113 0.66 -14.62 13.58
CA ALA A 113 0.87 -13.43 12.77
C ALA A 113 -0.03 -12.28 13.23
N GLN A 114 0.57 -11.11 13.29
CA GLN A 114 -0.09 -9.86 13.66
C GLN A 114 0.16 -8.81 12.59
N ILE A 115 -0.84 -7.96 12.35
CA ILE A 115 -0.68 -6.76 11.56
C ILE A 115 -0.53 -5.56 12.49
N GLN A 116 0.37 -4.66 12.14
CA GLN A 116 0.53 -3.39 12.82
C GLN A 116 0.60 -2.25 11.81
N PHE A 117 -0.12 -1.17 12.10
CA PHE A 117 -0.02 0.05 11.29
C PHE A 117 1.21 0.85 11.72
N LEU A 118 1.97 1.35 10.75
CA LEU A 118 3.25 2.00 11.02
C LEU A 118 3.10 3.26 11.90
N ASN A 119 1.96 3.96 11.77
CA ASN A 119 1.64 5.17 12.55
C ASN A 119 0.98 4.87 13.91
N GLN A 120 0.71 3.60 14.25
CA GLN A 120 0.03 3.20 15.49
C GLN A 120 0.73 1.98 16.13
N LYS A 121 2.00 2.16 16.54
CA LYS A 121 2.86 1.07 17.04
C LYS A 121 2.37 0.37 18.33
N TYR A 122 1.40 0.93 19.05
CA TYR A 122 0.79 0.29 20.22
C TYR A 122 -0.38 -0.64 19.85
N LEU A 123 -0.93 -0.50 18.65
CA LEU A 123 -2.08 -1.24 18.17
C LEU A 123 -1.58 -2.43 17.34
N LYS A 124 -1.96 -3.63 17.79
CA LYS A 124 -1.64 -4.88 17.12
C LYS A 124 -2.93 -5.61 16.82
N TRP A 125 -3.06 -6.02 15.57
CA TRP A 125 -4.21 -6.73 15.06
C TRP A 125 -3.84 -8.20 14.92
N ARG A 126 -4.61 -9.08 15.56
CA ARG A 126 -4.43 -10.53 15.51
C ARG A 126 -5.50 -11.14 14.63
N LYS A 127 -5.10 -12.10 13.79
CA LYS A 127 -6.03 -12.83 12.94
C LYS A 127 -6.92 -13.68 13.82
N VAL A 128 -8.22 -13.68 13.55
CA VAL A 128 -9.16 -14.65 14.13
C VAL A 128 -9.77 -15.44 13.00
N ASN A 129 -9.76 -16.76 13.15
CA ASN A 129 -10.46 -17.63 12.23
C ASN A 129 -11.96 -17.41 12.47
N GLN A 130 -12.67 -16.97 11.43
CA GLN A 130 -14.13 -17.06 11.44
C GLN A 130 -14.44 -18.56 11.39
N GLU A 131 -14.81 -19.15 12.53
CA GLU A 131 -15.39 -20.50 12.53
C GLU A 131 -16.64 -20.46 11.65
N ALA A 132 -16.65 -21.34 10.64
CA ALA A 132 -17.73 -21.45 9.65
C ALA A 132 -19.02 -22.01 10.25
#